data_AF-A0A2V6K9S9-F1
#
_entry.id   AF-A0A2V6K9S9-F1
#
_cell.length_a   1.000
_cell.length_b   1.000
_cell.length_c   1.000
_cell.angle_alpha   90.00
_cell.angle_beta   90.00
_cell.angle_gamma   90.00
#
_symmetry.space_group_name_H-M   'P 1'
#
loop_
_entity.id
_entity.type
_entity.pdbx_description
1 polymer ?
#
loop_
_entity_poly.entity_id
_entity_poly.type
_entity_poly.pdbx_seq_one_letter_code
_entity_poly.pdbx_strand_id
1 'polypeptide(L)'
;LKVNQPTGVSEYLRTQALARIFLDNIENVQSSWVTQGPGIGQIALRYGANDFGSVMMEENVVSSAGTTFRLTAAEIESLISDAGYEPRRRNNWYQLLN
;
A
#
# COMPACT_ATOMS: atom_id res chain seq x y z
N LEU A 1 -18.20 4.07 -18.29
CA LEU A 1 -18.90 3.56 -17.09
C LEU A 1 -18.99 4.68 -16.07
N LYS A 2 -20.20 5.12 -15.70
CA LYS A 2 -20.38 6.01 -14.54
C LYS A 2 -20.59 5.12 -13.31
N VAL A 3 -19.62 5.11 -12.41
CA VAL A 3 -19.76 4.43 -11.12
C VAL A 3 -20.54 5.39 -10.22
N ASN A 4 -21.74 4.99 -9.80
CA ASN A 4 -22.68 5.84 -9.06
C ASN A 4 -22.42 5.87 -7.54
N GLN A 5 -21.44 5.11 -7.04
CA GLN A 5 -21.06 5.07 -5.63
C GLN A 5 -19.53 5.02 -5.49
N PRO A 6 -18.91 5.88 -4.67
CA PRO A 6 -17.48 5.77 -4.41
C PRO A 6 -17.18 4.44 -3.69
N THR A 7 -16.14 3.75 -4.13
CA THR A 7 -15.64 2.53 -3.51
C THR A 7 -15.21 2.82 -2.07
N GLY A 8 -15.77 2.08 -1.11
CA GLY A 8 -15.43 2.20 0.30
C GLY A 8 -14.14 1.45 0.66
N VAL A 9 -13.55 1.79 1.81
CA VAL A 9 -12.37 1.10 2.37
C VAL A 9 -12.57 -0.42 2.47
N SER A 10 -13.77 -0.87 2.84
CA SER A 10 -14.09 -2.30 2.97
C SER A 10 -14.06 -3.02 1.62
N GLU A 11 -14.51 -2.37 0.55
CA GLU A 11 -14.50 -2.92 -0.80
C GLU A 11 -13.08 -2.95 -1.36
N TYR A 12 -12.27 -1.92 -1.10
CA TYR A 12 -10.84 -1.91 -1.40
C TYR A 12 -10.12 -3.07 -0.72
N LEU A 13 -10.24 -3.22 0.60
CA LEU A 13 -9.56 -4.27 1.37
C LEU A 13 -10.01 -5.67 0.94
N ARG A 14 -11.31 -5.85 0.67
CA ARG A 14 -11.85 -7.10 0.12
C ARG A 14 -11.23 -7.41 -1.23
N THR A 15 -11.17 -6.43 -2.14
CA THR A 15 -10.60 -6.61 -3.48
C THR A 15 -9.13 -7.00 -3.39
N GLN A 16 -8.34 -6.36 -2.52
CA GLN A 16 -6.95 -6.71 -2.31
C GLN A 16 -6.78 -8.15 -1.77
N ALA A 17 -7.57 -8.54 -0.77
CA ALA A 17 -7.53 -9.89 -0.22
C ALA A 17 -7.92 -10.95 -1.27
N LEU A 18 -8.93 -10.67 -2.09
CA LEU A 18 -9.31 -11.53 -3.21
C LEU A 18 -8.18 -11.63 -4.24
N ALA A 19 -7.53 -10.52 -4.58
CA ALA A 19 -6.37 -10.53 -5.49
C ALA A 19 -5.25 -11.41 -4.94
N ARG A 20 -4.95 -11.34 -3.64
CA ARG A 20 -3.93 -12.20 -3.01
C ARG A 20 -4.25 -13.70 -3.09
N ILE A 21 -5.53 -14.06 -3.04
CA ILE A 21 -5.98 -15.46 -3.14
C ILE A 21 -5.99 -15.92 -4.58
N PHE A 22 -6.45 -15.07 -5.50
CA PHE A 22 -6.70 -15.44 -6.89
C PHE A 22 -5.44 -15.40 -7.77
N LEU A 23 -4.53 -14.44 -7.51
CA LEU A 23 -3.28 -14.27 -8.24
C LEU A 23 -2.14 -15.04 -7.55
N ASP A 24 -2.27 -16.36 -7.50
CA ASP A 24 -1.31 -17.26 -6.84
C ASP A 24 0.12 -17.24 -7.45
N ASN A 25 0.26 -16.63 -8.63
CA ASN A 25 1.51 -16.47 -9.36
C ASN A 25 2.13 -15.06 -9.23
N ILE A 26 1.53 -14.17 -8.44
CA ILE A 26 2.07 -12.82 -8.16
C ILE A 26 2.54 -12.76 -6.72
N GLU A 27 3.86 -12.73 -6.52
CA GLU A 27 4.48 -12.78 -5.20
C GLU A 27 4.16 -11.54 -4.34
N ASN A 28 4.16 -10.36 -4.97
CA ASN A 28 4.11 -9.07 -4.28
C ASN A 28 2.83 -8.30 -4.58
N VAL A 29 2.16 -7.87 -3.51
CA VAL A 29 0.95 -7.04 -3.55
C VAL A 29 1.22 -5.78 -2.75
N GLN A 30 1.17 -4.64 -3.42
CA GLN A 30 1.42 -3.34 -2.80
C GLN A 30 0.16 -2.77 -2.17
N SER A 31 0.28 -2.20 -0.97
CA SER A 31 -0.78 -1.40 -0.35
C SER A 31 -0.93 -0.06 -1.08
N SER A 32 -2.17 0.43 -1.22
CA SER A 32 -2.47 1.70 -1.88
C SER A 32 -2.50 2.89 -0.89
N TRP A 33 -1.54 2.97 0.03
CA TRP A 33 -1.55 3.98 1.10
C TRP A 33 -1.52 5.43 0.57
N VAL A 34 -0.93 5.66 -0.61
CA VAL A 34 -0.83 6.99 -1.23
C VAL A 34 -2.22 7.56 -1.60
N THR A 35 -3.19 6.68 -1.90
CA THR A 35 -4.57 7.09 -2.22
C THR A 35 -5.53 6.84 -1.06
N GLN A 36 -5.37 5.73 -0.33
CA GLN A 36 -6.26 5.31 0.74
C GLN A 36 -5.91 5.88 2.12
N GLY A 37 -4.70 6.42 2.27
CA GLY A 37 -4.16 6.94 3.53
C GLY A 37 -3.29 5.93 4.29
N PRO A 38 -2.37 6.41 5.15
CA PRO A 38 -1.43 5.58 5.89
C PRO A 38 -2.09 4.50 6.75
N GLY A 39 -3.16 4.86 7.47
CA GLY A 39 -3.88 3.91 8.34
C GLY A 39 -4.53 2.78 7.55
N ILE A 40 -5.08 3.06 6.37
CA ILE A 40 -5.63 2.02 5.50
C ILE A 40 -4.51 1.18 4.88
N GLY A 41 -3.39 1.80 4.50
CA GLY A 41 -2.17 1.10 4.08
C GLY A 41 -1.66 0.10 5.13
N GLN A 42 -1.66 0.51 6.40
CA GLN A 42 -1.28 -0.34 7.53
C GLN A 42 -2.22 -1.53 7.69
N ILE A 43 -3.54 -1.30 7.65
CA ILE A 43 -4.53 -2.38 7.72
C ILE A 43 -4.39 -3.34 6.54
N ALA A 44 -4.07 -2.81 5.35
CA ALA A 44 -3.93 -3.59 4.13
C ALA A 44 -2.84 -4.68 4.21
N LEU A 45 -1.83 -4.55 5.09
CA LEU A 45 -0.85 -5.62 5.36
C LEU A 45 -1.53 -6.91 5.85
N ARG A 46 -2.61 -6.78 6.62
CA ARG A 46 -3.41 -7.92 7.11
C ARG A 46 -4.36 -8.48 6.05
N TYR A 47 -4.50 -7.80 4.91
CA TYR A 47 -5.36 -8.17 3.78
C TYR A 47 -4.53 -8.59 2.56
N GLY A 48 -3.34 -9.14 2.79
CA GLY A 48 -2.54 -9.79 1.74
C GLY A 48 -1.50 -8.90 1.06
N ALA A 49 -1.39 -7.62 1.44
CA ALA A 49 -0.27 -6.80 0.99
C ALA A 49 1.00 -7.19 1.75
N ASN A 50 2.12 -7.30 1.03
CA ASN A 50 3.46 -7.49 1.59
C ASN A 50 4.42 -6.35 1.22
N ASP A 51 3.93 -5.36 0.48
CA ASP A 51 4.72 -4.21 0.03
C ASP A 51 4.01 -2.91 0.40
N PHE A 52 4.71 -2.05 1.15
CA PHE A 52 4.21 -0.75 1.58
C PHE A 52 4.58 0.37 0.61
N GLY A 53 5.19 0.05 -0.54
CA GLY A 53 5.63 1.03 -1.52
C GLY A 53 6.86 1.81 -1.07
N SER A 54 7.09 2.97 -1.68
CA SER A 54 8.29 3.79 -1.48
C SER A 54 7.98 5.16 -0.87
N VAL A 55 9.01 5.79 -0.29
CA VAL A 55 8.95 7.19 0.12
C VAL A 55 8.75 8.07 -1.12
N MET A 56 7.76 8.96 -1.07
CA MET A 56 7.50 9.88 -2.16
C MET A 56 8.51 11.02 -2.12
N MET A 57 9.45 11.09 -3.08
CA MET A 57 10.51 12.11 -3.12
C MET A 57 10.06 13.44 -3.71
N GLU A 58 9.20 13.45 -4.73
CA GLU A 58 8.71 14.69 -5.35
C GLU A 58 7.29 14.51 -5.90
N GLU A 59 6.40 15.43 -5.55
CA GLU A 59 4.97 15.36 -5.89
C GLU A 59 4.72 16.07 -7.22
N ASN A 60 4.89 15.38 -8.34
CA ASN A 60 4.49 15.91 -9.66
C ASN A 60 3.35 15.12 -10.33
N VAL A 61 2.85 14.03 -9.73
CA VAL A 61 1.84 13.16 -10.39
C VAL A 61 0.59 12.89 -9.52
N VAL A 62 0.64 13.11 -8.20
CA VAL A 62 -0.48 12.79 -7.29
C VAL A 62 -1.33 14.02 -6.91
N SER A 63 -0.85 15.24 -7.21
CA SER A 63 -1.63 16.47 -7.02
C SER A 63 -2.94 16.49 -7.82
N SER A 64 -3.03 15.69 -8.90
CA SER A 64 -4.23 15.57 -9.73
C SER A 64 -5.35 14.71 -9.10
N ALA A 65 -5.05 13.91 -8.07
CA ALA A 65 -6.01 12.99 -7.43
C ALA A 65 -6.65 13.54 -6.15
N GLY A 66 -6.27 14.74 -5.70
CA GLY A 66 -6.92 15.45 -4.59
C GLY A 66 -6.60 14.93 -3.18
N THR A 67 -5.73 13.92 -3.03
CA THR A 67 -5.26 13.42 -1.73
C THR A 67 -3.75 13.26 -1.76
N THR A 68 -3.04 14.03 -0.93
CA THR A 68 -1.59 13.92 -0.82
C THR A 68 -1.20 13.41 0.56
N PHE A 69 -1.06 12.09 0.68
CA PHE A 69 -0.39 11.51 1.83
C PHE A 69 1.12 11.48 1.56
N ARG A 70 1.91 11.92 2.53
CA ARG A 70 3.37 11.82 2.52
C ARG A 70 3.80 11.06 3.76
N LEU A 71 4.71 10.12 3.57
CA LEU A 71 5.35 9.37 4.65
C LEU A 71 6.85 9.38 4.41
N THR A 72 7.59 9.62 5.47
CA THR A 72 9.03 9.38 5.57
C THR A 72 9.31 7.87 5.66
N ALA A 73 10.57 7.46 5.42
CA ALA A 73 10.97 6.07 5.59
C ALA A 73 10.70 5.56 7.02
N ALA A 74 10.99 6.40 8.02
CA ALA A 74 10.78 6.06 9.43
C ALA A 74 9.30 5.84 9.77
N GLU A 75 8.39 6.65 9.20
CA GLU A 75 6.95 6.46 9.40
C GLU A 75 6.45 5.18 8.74
N ILE A 76 6.94 4.83 7.54
CA ILE A 76 6.63 3.55 6.90
C ILE A 76 7.12 2.38 7.77
N GLU A 77 8.36 2.45 8.26
CA GLU A 77 8.96 1.43 9.12
C GLU A 77 8.17 1.26 10.44
N SER A 78 7.72 2.36 11.05
CA SER A 78 6.85 2.33 12.24
C SER A 78 5.51 1.67 11.91
N LEU A 79 4.82 2.09 10.84
CA LEU A 79 3.51 1.54 10.48
C LEU A 79 3.57 0.03 10.24
N ILE A 80 4.61 -0.47 9.57
CA ILE A 80 4.82 -1.91 9.35
C ILE A 80 5.07 -2.63 10.69
N SER A 81 5.94 -2.07 11.54
CA SER A 81 6.28 -2.65 12.85
C SER A 81 5.08 -2.69 13.79
N ASP A 82 4.32 -1.61 13.86
CA ASP A 82 3.10 -1.48 14.67
C ASP A 82 1.99 -2.43 14.19
N ALA A 83 2.01 -2.82 12.90
CA ALA A 83 1.14 -3.87 12.36
C ALA A 83 1.59 -5.29 12.73
N GLY A 84 2.76 -5.45 13.36
CA GLY A 84 3.32 -6.73 13.79
C GLY A 84 4.21 -7.42 12.74
N TYR A 85 4.71 -6.68 11.75
CA TYR A 85 5.58 -7.20 10.69
C TYR A 85 6.99 -6.60 10.79
N GLU A 86 7.99 -7.26 10.20
CA GLU A 86 9.35 -6.73 10.10
C GLU A 86 9.50 -5.86 8.85
N PRO A 87 9.83 -4.55 8.97
CA PRO A 87 10.07 -3.71 7.80
C PRO A 87 11.36 -4.10 7.10
N ARG A 88 11.29 -4.30 5.78
CA ARG A 88 12.44 -4.64 4.93
C ARG A 88 12.51 -3.68 3.76
N ARG A 89 13.71 -3.17 3.49
CA ARG A 89 13.98 -2.32 2.32
C ARG A 89 14.23 -3.18 1.10
N ARG A 90 13.71 -2.76 -0.04
CA ARG A 90 13.83 -3.44 -1.33
C ARG A 90 14.23 -2.48 -2.44
N ASN A 91 14.84 -3.01 -3.50
CA ASN A 91 14.94 -2.29 -4.77
C ASN A 91 13.70 -2.54 -5.67
N ASN A 92 13.72 -2.02 -6.89
CA ASN A 92 12.62 -2.17 -7.86
C ASN A 92 12.42 -3.61 -8.35
N TRP A 93 13.44 -4.47 -8.20
CA TRP A 93 13.37 -5.90 -8.51
C TRP A 93 12.99 -6.75 -7.29
N TYR A 94 12.49 -6.12 -6.22
CA TYR A 94 12.13 -6.76 -4.95
C TYR A 94 13.28 -7.49 -4.25
N GLN A 95 14.52 -7.19 -4.60
CA GLN A 95 15.68 -7.72 -3.89
C GLN A 95 15.84 -6.95 -2.57
N LEU A 96 15.99 -7.69 -1.48
CA LEU A 96 16.18 -7.11 -0.16
C LEU A 96 17.54 -6.43 -0.08
N LEU A 97 17.55 -5.23 0.48
CA LEU A 97 18.74 -4.44 0.75
C LEU A 97 19.18 -4.69 2.20
N ASN A 98 20.50 -4.78 2.40
CA ASN A 98 21.11 -4.91 3.71
C ASN A 98 21.24 -3.55 4.42
#